data_AF-M2QAY0-F1
#
_entry.id   AF-M2QAY0-F1
#
_cell.length_a   1.000
_cell.length_b   1.000
_cell.length_c   1.000
_cell.angle_alpha   90.00
_cell.angle_beta   90.00
_cell.angle_gamma   90.00
#
_symmetry.space_group_name_H-M   'P 1'
#
loop_
_entity.id
_entity.type
_entity.pdbx_description
1 polymer ?
#
loop_
_entity_poly.entity_id
_entity_poly.type
_entity_poly.pdbx_seq_one_letter_code
_entity_poly.pdbx_strand_id
1 'polypeptide(L)'
;MSFPLAHLLPQSTGWLPTWQLVVAVAALFNTAQNFATLKLTRRIYNNVVPTTVTALQARTFAIWTLTSAVIRLYAAYNIHSKPIYDMALLSYLFAFAHFSTELLIFRTAKLSGPVLSPVIVSTTSLVWMLTQYDHYVRR
;
A
#
# COMPACT_ATOMS: atom_id res chain seq x y z
N MET A 1 -34.59 2.53 -4.65
CA MET A 1 -33.75 2.73 -3.45
C MET A 1 -32.41 3.29 -3.93
N SER A 2 -32.19 4.59 -3.79
CA SER A 2 -30.88 5.20 -4.02
C SER A 2 -30.02 4.86 -2.81
N PHE A 3 -28.97 4.06 -2.99
CA PHE A 3 -27.93 3.91 -1.98
C PHE A 3 -27.02 5.13 -2.07
N PRO A 4 -27.04 6.08 -1.12
CA PRO A 4 -26.12 7.19 -1.17
C PRO A 4 -24.69 6.67 -1.04
N LEU A 5 -23.83 7.02 -2.01
CA LEU A 5 -22.40 6.65 -2.03
C LEU A 5 -21.67 7.04 -0.72
N ALA A 6 -22.22 8.00 0.02
CA ALA A 6 -21.72 8.43 1.32
C ALA A 6 -21.62 7.29 2.35
N HIS A 7 -22.51 6.29 2.33
CA HIS A 7 -22.44 5.16 3.27
C HIS A 7 -21.30 4.18 2.97
N LEU A 8 -20.73 4.21 1.76
CA LEU A 8 -19.56 3.39 1.43
C LEU A 8 -18.25 3.98 1.96
N LEU A 9 -18.25 5.25 2.37
CA LEU A 9 -17.07 5.90 2.92
C LEU A 9 -16.92 5.60 4.43
N PRO A 10 -15.68 5.56 4.95
CA PRO A 10 -15.44 5.51 6.39
C PRO A 10 -16.14 6.66 7.12
N GLN A 11 -16.80 6.34 8.23
CA GLN A 11 -17.53 7.30 9.06
C GLN A 11 -16.74 7.76 10.30
N SER A 12 -15.54 7.20 10.52
CA SER A 12 -14.67 7.59 11.63
C SER A 12 -14.09 8.98 11.43
N THR A 13 -13.74 9.64 12.53
CA THR A 13 -13.24 11.02 12.51
C THR A 13 -11.84 11.14 11.90
N GLY A 14 -11.60 12.24 11.19
CA GLY A 14 -10.31 12.55 10.56
C GLY A 14 -10.11 11.87 9.19
N TRP A 15 -8.98 12.19 8.54
CA TRP A 15 -8.76 11.85 7.12
C TRP A 15 -8.04 10.53 6.87
N LEU A 16 -7.37 10.00 7.91
CA LEU A 16 -6.61 8.76 7.81
C LEU A 16 -7.48 7.55 7.35
N PRO A 17 -8.72 7.36 7.83
CA PRO A 17 -9.58 6.26 7.40
C PRO A 17 -9.91 6.32 5.90
N THR A 18 -10.27 7.50 5.39
CA THR A 18 -10.52 7.72 3.97
C THR A 18 -9.26 7.48 3.14
N TRP A 19 -8.10 7.93 3.64
CA TRP A 19 -6.82 7.65 3.00
C TRP A 19 -6.54 6.14 2.91
N GLN A 20 -6.78 5.37 3.98
CA GLN A 20 -6.64 3.91 3.95
C GLN A 20 -7.50 3.26 2.86
N LEU A 21 -8.74 3.73 2.67
CA LEU A 21 -9.61 3.24 1.60
C LEU A 21 -9.03 3.54 0.21
N VAL A 22 -8.56 4.76 -0.03
CA VAL A 22 -7.97 5.17 -1.31
C VAL A 22 -6.79 4.28 -1.68
N VAL A 23 -5.86 4.07 -0.76
CA VAL A 23 -4.67 3.26 -1.05
C VAL A 23 -4.98 1.76 -1.11
N ALA A 24 -6.00 1.28 -0.40
CA ALA A 24 -6.49 -0.09 -0.55
C ALA A 24 -7.05 -0.32 -1.96
N VAL A 25 -7.88 0.59 -2.47
CA VAL A 25 -8.41 0.52 -3.84
C VAL A 25 -7.29 0.58 -4.88
N ALA A 26 -6.33 1.50 -4.72
CA ALA A 26 -5.17 1.58 -5.61
C ALA A 26 -4.33 0.29 -5.60
N ALA A 27 -4.16 -0.33 -4.42
CA ALA A 27 -3.46 -1.61 -4.27
C ALA A 27 -4.23 -2.77 -4.91
N LEU A 28 -5.56 -2.82 -4.81
CA LEU A 28 -6.40 -3.81 -5.51
C LEU A 28 -6.26 -3.70 -7.03
N PHE A 29 -6.25 -2.47 -7.57
CA PHE A 29 -5.97 -2.24 -8.98
C PHE A 29 -4.57 -2.75 -9.36
N ASN A 30 -3.55 -2.45 -8.55
CA ASN A 30 -2.19 -2.93 -8.76
C ASN A 30 -2.10 -4.47 -8.73
N THR A 31 -2.81 -5.13 -7.81
CA THR A 31 -2.92 -6.60 -7.75
C THR A 31 -3.49 -7.16 -9.04
N ALA A 32 -4.67 -6.69 -9.47
CA ALA A 32 -5.31 -7.17 -10.71
C ALA A 32 -4.39 -6.98 -11.92
N GLN A 33 -3.72 -5.84 -11.98
CA GLN A 33 -2.78 -5.51 -13.04
C GLN A 33 -1.56 -6.44 -13.07
N ASN A 34 -0.96 -6.79 -11.92
CA ASN A 34 0.16 -7.74 -11.84
C ASN A 34 -0.22 -9.16 -12.31
N PHE A 35 -1.48 -9.56 -12.13
CA PHE A 35 -1.97 -10.82 -12.69
C PHE A 35 -2.20 -10.76 -14.21
N ALA A 36 -2.55 -9.59 -14.73
CA ALA A 36 -2.86 -9.41 -16.15
C ALA A 36 -1.62 -9.08 -17.01
N THR A 37 -0.64 -8.35 -16.49
CA THR A 37 0.50 -7.86 -17.28
C THR A 37 1.75 -7.57 -16.45
N LEU A 38 2.91 -7.70 -17.10
CA LEU A 38 4.23 -7.38 -16.52
C LEU A 38 4.66 -5.93 -16.76
N LYS A 39 3.89 -5.16 -17.55
CA LYS A 39 4.34 -3.87 -18.07
C LYS A 39 4.69 -2.86 -16.97
N LEU A 40 3.85 -2.66 -15.95
CA LEU A 40 4.17 -1.68 -14.90
C LEU A 40 5.11 -2.24 -13.84
N THR A 41 5.02 -3.53 -13.51
CA THR A 41 5.93 -4.18 -12.53
C THR A 41 7.39 -4.09 -12.99
N ARG A 42 7.65 -4.26 -14.28
CA ARG A 42 8.99 -4.04 -14.88
C ARG A 42 9.47 -2.60 -14.78
N ARG A 43 8.56 -1.62 -14.73
CA ARG A 43 8.92 -0.20 -14.56
C ARG A 43 9.16 0.18 -13.10
N ILE A 44 8.70 -0.63 -12.15
CA ILE A 44 9.05 -0.50 -10.73
C ILE A 44 10.51 -0.95 -10.55
N TYR A 45 10.83 -2.16 -10.99
CA TYR A 45 12.20 -2.71 -10.96
C TYR A 45 12.96 -2.37 -12.24
N ASN A 46 13.19 -1.06 -12.44
CA ASN A 46 13.72 -0.50 -13.69
C ASN A 46 15.25 -0.52 -13.81
N ASN A 47 15.98 -1.03 -12.81
CA ASN A 47 17.44 -1.09 -12.81
C ASN A 47 17.98 -2.52 -12.92
N VAL A 48 17.18 -3.42 -13.47
CA VAL A 48 17.57 -4.80 -13.81
C VAL A 48 17.21 -5.11 -15.25
N VAL A 49 17.75 -6.21 -15.79
CA VAL A 49 17.34 -6.71 -17.09
C VAL A 49 15.83 -7.05 -17.04
N PRO A 50 14.99 -6.58 -17.97
CA PRO A 50 13.53 -6.76 -17.88
C PRO A 50 13.04 -8.22 -17.78
N THR A 51 13.85 -9.18 -18.23
CA THR A 51 13.57 -10.62 -18.14
C THR A 51 13.70 -11.17 -16.72
N THR A 52 14.43 -10.49 -15.83
CA THR A 52 14.54 -10.84 -14.40
C THR A 52 13.21 -10.64 -13.66
N VAL A 53 12.36 -9.71 -14.14
CA VAL A 53 11.00 -9.53 -13.63
C VAL A 53 10.07 -10.51 -14.35
N THR A 54 9.86 -11.66 -13.72
CA THR A 54 9.11 -12.79 -14.27
C THR A 54 7.62 -12.73 -13.92
N ALA A 55 6.81 -13.51 -14.66
CA ALA A 55 5.39 -13.69 -14.35
C ALA A 55 5.14 -14.31 -12.97
N LEU A 56 6.03 -15.20 -12.51
CA LEU A 56 5.94 -15.77 -11.18
C LEU A 56 6.16 -14.70 -10.10
N GLN A 57 7.24 -13.92 -10.21
CA GLN A 57 7.54 -12.84 -9.28
C GLN A 57 6.42 -11.79 -9.23
N ALA A 58 5.86 -11.41 -10.38
CA ALA A 58 4.75 -10.45 -10.43
C ALA A 58 3.49 -10.97 -9.71
N ARG A 59 3.12 -12.25 -9.89
CA ARG A 59 1.99 -12.86 -9.17
C ARG A 59 2.25 -12.97 -7.66
N THR A 60 3.48 -13.27 -7.25
CA THR A 60 3.87 -13.25 -5.84
C THR A 60 3.73 -11.84 -5.27
N PHE A 61 4.26 -10.83 -5.97
CA PHE A 61 4.12 -9.41 -5.59
C PHE A 61 2.65 -8.98 -5.52
N ALA A 62 1.80 -9.48 -6.42
CA ALA A 62 0.36 -9.22 -6.42
C ALA A 62 -0.33 -9.69 -5.13
N ILE A 63 0.01 -10.88 -4.62
CA ILE A 63 -0.56 -11.41 -3.38
C ILE A 63 -0.08 -10.62 -2.17
N TRP A 64 1.21 -10.27 -2.09
CA TRP A 64 1.72 -9.39 -1.02
C TRP A 64 1.01 -8.02 -1.01
N THR A 65 0.77 -7.47 -2.21
CA THR A 65 0.03 -6.21 -2.38
C THR A 65 -1.44 -6.37 -1.98
N LEU A 66 -2.07 -7.50 -2.31
CA LEU A 66 -3.45 -7.82 -1.93
C LEU A 66 -3.58 -7.96 -0.42
N THR A 67 -2.66 -8.65 0.24
CA THR A 67 -2.62 -8.77 1.70
C THR A 67 -2.58 -7.39 2.36
N SER A 68 -1.71 -6.51 1.87
CA SER A 68 -1.65 -5.12 2.35
C SER A 68 -2.94 -4.35 2.07
N ALA A 69 -3.55 -4.54 0.89
CA ALA A 69 -4.82 -3.91 0.52
C ALA A 69 -5.95 -4.30 1.46
N VAL A 70 -6.07 -5.59 1.80
CA VAL A 70 -7.08 -6.11 2.73
C VAL A 70 -6.89 -5.50 4.11
N ILE A 71 -5.67 -5.53 4.66
CA ILE A 71 -5.38 -4.94 5.98
C ILE A 71 -5.78 -3.46 6.01
N ARG A 72 -5.42 -2.68 4.98
CA ARG A 72 -5.74 -1.25 4.88
C ARG A 72 -7.22 -1.01 4.70
N LEU A 73 -7.93 -1.86 3.95
CA LEU A 73 -9.38 -1.79 3.84
C LEU A 73 -10.05 -2.01 5.20
N TYR A 74 -9.63 -3.02 5.96
CA TYR A 74 -10.13 -3.22 7.32
C TYR A 74 -9.83 -2.03 8.23
N ALA A 75 -8.63 -1.45 8.13
CA ALA A 75 -8.25 -0.25 8.88
C ALA A 75 -9.08 0.98 8.49
N ALA A 76 -9.50 1.11 7.23
CA ALA A 76 -10.38 2.18 6.80
C ALA A 76 -11.70 2.21 7.59
N TYR A 77 -12.27 1.05 7.91
CA TYR A 77 -13.53 0.96 8.65
C TYR A 77 -13.38 0.71 10.15
N ASN A 78 -12.18 0.35 10.62
CA ASN A 78 -11.92 -0.02 12.01
C ASN A 78 -10.67 0.67 12.59
N ILE A 79 -10.43 1.92 12.20
CA ILE A 79 -9.20 2.66 12.52
C ILE A 79 -8.91 2.77 14.04
N HIS A 80 -9.94 2.71 14.89
CA HIS A 80 -9.78 2.82 16.35
C HIS A 80 -9.41 1.48 17.03
N SER A 81 -9.45 0.37 16.29
CA SER A 81 -9.03 -0.92 16.79
C SER A 81 -7.50 -1.00 16.80
N LYS A 82 -6.89 -1.00 17.98
CA LYS A 82 -5.43 -1.10 18.14
C LYS A 82 -4.80 -2.21 17.30
N PRO A 83 -5.29 -3.47 17.34
CA PRO A 83 -4.71 -4.53 16.52
C PRO A 83 -4.76 -4.25 15.02
N ILE A 84 -5.87 -3.69 14.52
CA ILE A 84 -6.03 -3.39 13.09
C ILE A 84 -5.13 -2.21 12.67
N TYR A 85 -5.05 -1.19 13.52
CA TYR A 85 -4.16 -0.05 13.30
C TYR A 85 -2.70 -0.49 13.24
N ASP A 86 -2.26 -1.32 14.19
CA ASP A 86 -0.89 -1.85 14.24
C ASP A 86 -0.58 -2.71 13.00
N MET A 87 -1.51 -3.56 12.56
CA MET A 87 -1.34 -4.35 11.33
C MET A 87 -1.21 -3.44 10.09
N ALA A 88 -2.04 -2.40 9.98
CA ALA A 88 -1.94 -1.45 8.87
C ALA A 88 -0.62 -0.68 8.91
N LEU A 89 -0.21 -0.19 10.08
CA LEU A 89 1.09 0.46 10.32
C LEU A 89 2.25 -0.44 9.87
N LEU A 90 2.26 -1.71 10.30
CA LEU A 90 3.28 -2.70 9.91
C LEU A 90 3.26 -2.99 8.40
N SER A 91 2.08 -3.00 7.75
CA SER A 91 2.00 -3.14 6.29
C SER A 91 2.71 -2.01 5.55
N TYR A 92 2.69 -0.78 6.09
CA TYR A 92 3.45 0.34 5.53
C TYR A 92 4.93 0.24 5.86
N LEU A 93 5.28 -0.22 7.07
CA LEU A 93 6.67 -0.47 7.46
C LEU A 93 7.33 -1.50 6.53
N PHE A 94 6.67 -2.60 6.21
CA PHE A 94 7.20 -3.61 5.29
C PHE A 94 7.34 -3.07 3.86
N ALA A 95 6.37 -2.29 3.37
CA ALA A 95 6.49 -1.65 2.07
C ALA A 95 7.67 -0.65 2.04
N PHE A 96 7.79 0.19 3.07
CA PHE A 96 8.89 1.14 3.22
C PHE A 96 10.25 0.42 3.25
N ALA A 97 10.37 -0.63 4.06
CA ALA A 97 11.59 -1.43 4.16
C ALA A 97 11.96 -2.06 2.82
N HIS A 98 11.01 -2.74 2.17
CA HIS A 98 11.19 -3.37 0.85
C HIS A 98 11.72 -2.36 -0.16
N PHE A 99 10.99 -1.27 -0.41
CA PHE A 99 11.39 -0.29 -1.42
C PHE A 99 12.67 0.47 -1.05
N SER A 100 12.94 0.71 0.24
CA SER A 100 14.22 1.28 0.68
C SER A 100 15.38 0.35 0.37
N THR A 101 15.23 -0.96 0.61
CA THR A 101 16.29 -1.94 0.28
C THR A 101 16.49 -2.11 -1.22
N GLU A 102 15.42 -2.09 -2.02
CA GLU A 102 15.51 -2.16 -3.49
C GLU A 102 16.20 -0.92 -4.10
N LEU A 103 16.08 0.24 -3.45
CA LEU A 103 16.73 1.49 -3.88
C LEU A 103 18.18 1.61 -3.39
N LEU A 104 18.45 1.30 -2.12
CA LEU A 104 19.73 1.61 -1.48
C LEU A 104 20.72 0.44 -1.48
N ILE A 105 20.23 -0.79 -1.33
CA ILE A 105 21.05 -1.99 -1.12
C ILE A 105 21.10 -2.83 -2.40
N PHE A 106 19.95 -3.38 -2.83
CA PHE A 106 19.88 -4.27 -4.00
C PHE A 106 19.96 -3.51 -5.33
N ARG A 107 19.63 -2.21 -5.31
CA ARG A 107 19.69 -1.31 -6.47
C ARG A 107 18.99 -1.87 -7.70
N THR A 108 17.89 -2.57 -7.50
CA THR A 108 17.01 -3.13 -8.54
C THR A 108 16.01 -2.10 -9.05
N ALA A 109 15.83 -1.01 -8.31
CA ALA A 109 15.03 0.16 -8.69
C ALA A 109 15.88 1.44 -8.64
N LYS A 110 15.54 2.39 -9.51
CA LYS A 110 16.00 3.78 -9.46
C LYS A 110 14.83 4.67 -9.09
N LEU A 111 15.07 5.71 -8.30
CA LEU A 111 14.08 6.68 -7.83
C LEU A 111 13.57 7.58 -8.98
N SER A 112 12.91 6.98 -9.97
CA SER A 112 12.36 7.62 -11.15
C SER A 112 11.16 6.83 -11.66
N GLY A 113 10.16 7.55 -12.17
CA GLY A 113 8.99 6.92 -12.77
C GLY A 113 8.12 6.15 -11.75
N PRO A 114 7.60 4.95 -12.11
CA PRO A 114 6.55 4.28 -11.33
C PRO A 114 6.90 3.87 -9.90
N VAL A 115 8.19 3.71 -9.54
CA VAL A 115 8.57 3.35 -8.16
C VAL A 115 8.31 4.49 -7.16
N LEU A 116 8.19 5.74 -7.62
CA LEU A 116 7.91 6.89 -6.74
C LEU A 116 6.57 6.73 -6.00
N SER A 117 5.56 6.18 -6.67
CA SER A 117 4.23 5.99 -6.09
C SER A 117 4.27 5.14 -4.80
N PRO A 118 4.78 3.89 -4.81
CA PRO A 118 4.83 3.10 -3.59
C PRO A 118 5.78 3.66 -2.53
N VAL A 119 6.88 4.33 -2.90
CA VAL A 119 7.80 4.97 -1.95
C VAL A 119 7.10 6.12 -1.21
N ILE A 120 6.43 7.01 -1.95
CA ILE A 120 5.70 8.14 -1.37
C ILE A 120 4.58 7.61 -0.47
N VAL A 121 3.73 6.73 -1.00
CA VAL A 121 2.57 6.20 -0.26
C VAL A 121 3.00 5.49 1.02
N SER A 122 4.03 4.63 0.96
CA SER A 122 4.51 3.91 2.15
C SER A 122 5.11 4.86 3.19
N THR A 123 5.94 5.81 2.77
CA THR A 123 6.61 6.75 3.68
C THR A 123 5.61 7.71 4.33
N THR A 124 4.74 8.36 3.55
CA THR A 124 3.78 9.34 4.09
C THR A 124 2.76 8.67 4.99
N SER A 125 2.26 7.48 4.62
CA SER A 125 1.31 6.73 5.46
C SER A 125 1.95 6.26 6.76
N LEU A 126 3.19 5.76 6.71
CA LEU A 126 3.92 5.35 7.90
C LEU A 126 4.10 6.52 8.88
N VAL A 127 4.60 7.66 8.39
CA VAL A 127 4.78 8.87 9.22
C VAL A 127 3.43 9.38 9.76
N TRP A 128 2.39 9.41 8.94
CA TRP A 128 1.07 9.88 9.36
C TRP A 128 0.48 8.97 10.45
N MET A 129 0.59 7.65 10.29
CA MET A 129 0.10 6.71 11.29
C MET A 129 0.91 6.77 12.60
N LEU A 130 2.22 6.97 12.54
CA LEU A 130 3.03 7.15 13.74
C LEU A 130 2.66 8.45 14.49
N THR A 131 2.49 9.55 13.76
CA THR A 131 2.19 10.87 14.35
C THR A 131 0.75 11.02 14.86
N GLN A 132 -0.19 10.19 14.37
CA GLN A 132 -1.60 10.19 14.80
C GLN A 132 -1.96 8.98 15.65
N TYR A 133 -0.97 8.20 16.09
CA TYR A 133 -1.20 6.94 16.82
C TYR A 133 -2.09 7.15 18.04
N ASP A 134 -1.74 8.08 18.92
CA ASP A 134 -2.50 8.32 20.15
C ASP A 134 -3.92 8.84 19.84
N HIS A 135 -4.08 9.70 18.82
CA HIS A 135 -5.40 10.21 18.41
C HIS A 135 -6.40 9.10 18.07
N TYR A 136 -5.92 8.06 17.37
CA TYR A 136 -6.76 6.97 16.87
C TYR A 136 -6.84 5.77 17.81
N VAL A 137 -5.76 5.45 18.53
CA VAL A 137 -5.59 4.18 19.25
C VAL A 137 -5.57 4.34 20.77
N ARG A 138 -5.01 5.42 21.30
CA ARG A 138 -4.87 5.61 22.75
C ARG A 138 -5.77 6.76 23.23
N ARG A 139 -6.97 6.42 23.69
CA ARG A 139 -7.78 7.29 24.54
C ARG A 139 -8.18 6.53 25.79
#